data_AF-A0A620KET4-F1
#
_entry.id   AF-A0A620KET4-F1
#
_cell.length_a   1.000
_cell.length_b   1.000
_cell.length_c   1.000
_cell.angle_alpha   90.00
_cell.angle_beta   90.00
_cell.angle_gamma   90.00
#
_symmetry.space_group_name_H-M   'P 1'
#
loop_
_entity.id
_entity.type
_entity.pdbx_description
1 polymer ?
#
loop_
_entity_poly.entity_id
_entity_poly.type
_entity_poly.pdbx_seq_one_letter_code
_entity_poly.pdbx_strand_id
1 'polypeptide(L)'
;MLDRLEGELRRNAVSEESRAWLAGCGLTPEQMAGQLEPEYTPQRKIHLYHCDQRGLPLALITPDNTVAWRGEYDEWGNLSGEENPAHLEQVIRLPGQQYDEESGLYYNRHRYYNPGQGRYITQDPIGLRGGWNLYNYPLNPVSEIDPLGLSMWDDAKSGSCTDGFCNALSFIIGPSKFDSEEDAALDALKNINNQSICSGTEYGGLICKDVKNKYFATTPISGTNDGLTLSALACPQNTTNSADYHTHGMEEAGYENNKFSPLDISDNYKNYRNGYLGTPDGTFGKVDISYKTVTYQKNKLTDHCEIR
;
A
#
# COMPACT_ATOMS: atom_id res chain seq x y z
N MET A 1 20.78 30.48 -21.08
CA MET A 1 21.95 31.27 -21.54
C MET A 1 22.95 31.46 -20.40
N LEU A 2 22.51 31.88 -19.22
CA LEU A 2 23.34 32.00 -18.01
C LEU A 2 23.93 30.66 -17.55
N ASP A 3 23.16 29.58 -17.50
CA ASP A 3 23.67 28.25 -17.11
C ASP A 3 24.79 27.74 -18.03
N ARG A 4 24.71 28.07 -19.33
CA ARG A 4 25.75 27.77 -20.34
C ARG A 4 27.02 28.57 -20.05
N LEU A 5 26.87 29.88 -19.82
CA LEU A 5 27.97 30.79 -19.53
C LEU A 5 28.69 30.41 -18.22
N GLU A 6 27.94 30.04 -17.17
CA GLU A 6 28.52 29.56 -15.92
C GLU A 6 29.37 28.30 -16.14
N GLY A 7 28.84 27.30 -16.86
CA GLY A 7 29.59 26.09 -17.19
C GLY A 7 30.81 26.35 -18.09
N GLU A 8 30.76 27.37 -18.94
CA GLU A 8 31.91 27.82 -19.75
C GLU A 8 32.98 28.53 -18.92
N LEU A 9 32.58 29.41 -18.00
CA LEU A 9 33.48 30.12 -17.08
C LEU A 9 34.18 29.15 -16.12
N ARG A 10 33.44 28.19 -15.54
CA ARG A 10 34.00 27.15 -14.66
C ARG A 10 35.04 26.27 -15.38
N ARG A 11 34.86 26.03 -16.68
CA ARG A 11 35.82 25.27 -17.52
C ARG A 11 36.92 26.15 -18.15
N ASN A 12 36.92 27.46 -17.86
CA ASN A 12 37.81 28.44 -18.48
C ASN A 12 37.77 28.39 -20.04
N ALA A 13 36.58 28.16 -20.60
CA ALA A 13 36.35 27.92 -22.02
C ALA A 13 35.13 28.70 -22.53
N VAL A 14 35.14 30.03 -22.33
CA VAL A 14 34.04 30.94 -22.74
C VAL A 14 33.98 31.10 -24.26
N SER A 15 32.84 30.75 -24.83
CA SER A 15 32.57 30.81 -26.28
C SER A 15 32.55 32.25 -26.80
N GLU A 16 32.82 32.44 -28.09
CA GLU A 16 32.77 33.78 -28.71
C GLU A 16 31.40 34.43 -28.60
N GLU A 17 30.33 33.63 -28.69
CA GLU A 17 28.95 34.08 -28.50
C GLU A 17 28.73 34.63 -27.09
N SER A 18 29.18 33.88 -26.06
CA SER A 18 29.11 34.30 -24.66
C SER A 18 29.99 35.54 -24.38
N ARG A 19 31.16 35.65 -25.02
CA ARG A 19 32.03 36.83 -24.93
C ARG A 19 31.39 38.08 -25.55
N ALA A 20 30.77 37.95 -26.72
CA ALA A 20 30.09 39.05 -27.38
C ALA A 20 28.88 39.54 -26.56
N TRP A 21 28.14 38.61 -25.96
CA TRP A 21 27.05 38.94 -25.05
C TRP A 21 27.55 39.67 -23.78
N LEU A 22 28.58 39.15 -23.11
CA LEU A 22 29.21 39.80 -21.96
C LEU A 22 29.72 41.21 -22.29
N ALA A 23 30.35 41.39 -23.45
CA ALA A 23 30.81 42.68 -23.93
C ALA A 23 29.65 43.66 -24.18
N GLY A 24 28.52 43.18 -24.70
CA GLY A 24 27.28 43.95 -24.82
C GLY A 24 26.71 44.40 -23.48
N CYS A 25 26.99 43.65 -22.41
CA CYS A 25 26.67 44.01 -21.03
C CYS A 25 27.78 44.81 -20.31
N GLY A 26 28.91 45.10 -20.97
CA GLY A 26 30.04 45.81 -20.38
C GLY A 26 30.86 45.02 -19.35
N LEU A 27 30.82 43.68 -19.41
CA LEU A 27 31.49 42.77 -18.49
C LEU A 27 32.58 41.96 -19.22
N THR A 28 33.67 41.62 -18.53
CA THR A 28 34.65 40.65 -19.03
C THR A 28 34.42 39.26 -18.43
N PRO A 29 34.86 38.18 -19.12
CA PRO A 29 34.85 36.83 -18.55
C PRO A 29 35.55 36.73 -17.20
N GLU A 30 36.64 37.46 -17.01
CA GLU A 30 37.42 37.47 -15.75
C GLU A 30 36.65 38.13 -14.61
N GLN A 31 35.95 39.23 -14.89
CA GLN A 31 35.08 39.90 -13.92
C GLN A 31 33.92 38.98 -13.51
N MET A 32 33.32 38.27 -14.47
CA MET A 32 32.23 37.33 -14.18
C MET A 32 32.74 36.08 -13.45
N ALA A 33 33.91 35.55 -13.82
CA ALA A 33 34.53 34.42 -13.14
C ALA A 33 34.85 34.74 -11.66
N GLY A 34 35.28 35.97 -11.36
CA GLY A 34 35.50 36.43 -9.99
C GLY A 34 34.24 36.58 -9.14
N GLN A 35 33.05 36.57 -9.76
CA GLN A 35 31.75 36.60 -9.08
C GLN A 35 31.11 35.21 -8.95
N LEU A 36 31.71 34.17 -9.55
CA LEU A 36 31.21 32.81 -9.40
C LEU A 36 31.48 32.30 -7.99
N GLU A 37 30.42 31.86 -7.33
CA GLU A 37 30.56 31.11 -6.09
C GLU A 37 31.25 29.77 -6.37
N PRO A 38 32.12 29.29 -5.46
CA PRO A 38 32.71 27.97 -5.57
C PRO A 38 31.60 26.93 -5.69
N GLU A 39 31.81 25.93 -6.55
CA GLU A 39 30.83 24.87 -6.72
C GLU A 39 30.65 24.14 -5.38
N TYR A 40 29.43 24.15 -4.87
CA TYR A 40 29.10 23.42 -3.65
C TYR A 40 29.19 21.93 -3.95
N THR A 41 30.32 21.32 -3.57
CA THR A 41 30.44 19.86 -3.54
C THR A 41 30.02 19.39 -2.16
N PRO A 42 28.80 18.81 -1.99
CA PRO A 42 28.38 18.36 -0.68
C PRO A 42 29.32 17.26 -0.18
N GLN A 43 29.92 17.46 0.99
CA GLN A 43 30.65 16.39 1.65
C GLN A 43 29.66 15.29 2.06
N ARG A 44 29.84 14.11 1.49
CA ARG A 44 28.99 12.95 1.81
C ARG A 44 29.60 12.22 3.00
N LYS A 45 28.88 12.19 4.11
CA LYS A 45 29.17 11.32 5.25
C LYS A 45 28.22 10.13 5.21
N ILE A 46 28.75 8.93 5.44
CA ILE A 46 27.98 7.69 5.47
C ILE A 46 27.83 7.28 6.93
N HIS A 47 26.61 6.97 7.34
CA HIS A 47 26.33 6.34 8.63
C HIS A 47 25.45 5.12 8.40
N LEU A 48 25.68 4.05 9.16
CA LEU A 48 24.91 2.83 9.15
C LEU A 48 23.90 2.87 10.29
N TYR A 49 22.63 2.66 9.96
CA TYR A 49 21.58 2.52 10.94
C TYR A 49 21.66 1.16 11.62
N HIS A 50 21.72 1.18 12.95
CA HIS A 50 21.49 0.00 13.78
C HIS A 50 20.12 0.13 14.43
N CYS A 51 19.19 -0.76 14.07
CA CYS A 51 17.81 -0.72 14.53
C CYS A 51 17.48 -1.89 15.46
N ASP A 52 16.45 -1.73 16.27
CA ASP A 52 15.84 -2.82 17.02
C ASP A 52 14.91 -3.70 16.15
N GLN A 53 14.28 -4.71 16.76
CA GLN A 53 13.36 -5.62 16.06
C GLN A 53 12.09 -4.94 15.51
N ARG A 54 11.74 -3.74 15.97
CA ARG A 54 10.60 -2.94 15.47
C ARG A 54 11.02 -2.05 14.30
N GLY A 55 12.32 -2.00 13.98
CA GLY A 55 12.89 -1.09 12.98
C GLY A 55 13.21 0.30 13.52
N LEU A 56 13.16 0.52 14.83
CA LEU A 56 13.48 1.80 15.47
C LEU A 56 15.00 2.03 15.49
N PRO A 57 15.53 3.15 14.95
CA PRO A 57 16.95 3.46 15.01
C PRO A 57 17.48 3.60 16.44
N LEU A 58 18.36 2.69 16.87
CA LEU A 58 19.03 2.74 18.16
C LEU A 58 20.38 3.45 18.09
N ALA A 59 21.11 3.31 16.99
CA ALA A 59 22.41 3.97 16.80
C ALA A 59 22.72 4.27 15.33
N LEU A 60 23.57 5.27 15.12
CA LEU A 60 24.26 5.53 13.85
C LEU A 60 25.74 5.24 14.01
N ILE A 61 26.23 4.31 13.19
CA ILE A 61 27.61 3.84 13.22
C ILE A 61 28.36 4.40 12.02
N THR A 62 29.53 4.97 12.25
CA THR A 62 30.42 5.44 11.19
C THR A 62 31.16 4.26 10.52
N PRO A 63 31.78 4.46 9.35
CA PRO A 63 32.58 3.40 8.70
C PRO A 63 33.78 2.91 9.51
N ASP A 64 34.26 3.70 10.47
CA ASP A 64 35.32 3.35 11.43
C ASP A 64 34.80 2.61 12.68
N ASN A 65 33.52 2.19 12.68
CA ASN A 65 32.85 1.48 13.77
C ASN A 65 32.76 2.28 15.08
N THR A 66 32.66 3.61 14.99
CA THR A 66 32.38 4.46 16.14
C THR A 66 30.90 4.87 16.17
N VAL A 67 30.37 5.09 17.37
CA VAL A 67 28.98 5.53 17.58
C VAL A 67 28.93 7.04 17.36
N ALA A 68 28.31 7.48 16.27
CA ALA A 68 28.11 8.90 15.99
C ALA A 68 26.86 9.47 16.68
N TRP A 69 25.86 8.62 16.89
CA TRP A 69 24.60 8.95 17.54
C TRP A 69 23.99 7.69 18.16
N ARG A 70 23.32 7.80 19.30
CA ARG A 70 22.57 6.72 19.96
C ARG A 70 21.33 7.28 20.66
N GLY A 71 20.22 6.56 20.54
CA GLY A 71 18.97 6.86 21.22
C GLY A 71 18.48 5.69 22.09
N GLU A 72 17.85 6.02 23.20
CA GLU A 72 17.12 5.09 24.07
C GLU A 72 15.64 5.42 24.03
N TYR A 73 14.79 4.39 23.96
CA TYR A 73 13.36 4.54 23.72
C TYR A 73 12.52 3.62 24.59
N ASP A 74 11.29 4.04 24.85
CA ASP A 74 10.26 3.17 25.43
C ASP A 74 9.56 2.28 24.37
N GLU A 75 8.56 1.53 24.81
CA GLU A 75 7.78 0.62 23.97
C GLU A 75 6.99 1.34 22.87
N TRP A 76 6.69 2.63 23.07
CA TRP A 76 5.92 3.48 22.17
C TRP A 76 6.78 4.37 21.27
N GLY A 77 8.11 4.24 21.35
CA GLY A 77 9.07 4.99 20.56
C GLY A 77 9.36 6.39 21.09
N ASN A 78 8.97 6.70 22.33
CA ASN A 78 9.34 7.96 22.97
C ASN A 78 10.84 7.96 23.29
N LEU A 79 11.57 8.99 22.87
CA LEU A 79 13.00 9.10 23.13
C LEU A 79 13.22 9.48 24.60
N SER A 80 13.78 8.55 25.39
CA SER A 80 14.04 8.74 26.82
C SER A 80 15.48 9.19 27.11
N GLY A 81 16.40 8.95 26.19
CA GLY A 81 17.79 9.38 26.29
C GLY A 81 18.48 9.47 24.92
N GLU A 82 19.43 10.38 24.79
CA GLU A 82 20.20 10.59 23.55
C GLU A 82 21.68 10.85 23.86
N GLU A 83 22.57 10.17 23.13
CA GLU A 83 24.00 10.47 23.05
C GLU A 83 24.33 10.88 21.61
N ASN A 84 24.68 12.15 21.40
CA ASN A 84 24.91 12.71 20.06
C ASN A 84 26.27 13.46 19.95
N PRO A 85 27.41 12.75 20.05
CA PRO A 85 28.74 13.39 20.00
C PRO A 85 29.06 14.02 18.64
N ALA A 86 28.43 13.56 17.56
CA ALA A 86 28.67 14.07 16.21
C ALA A 86 27.70 15.19 15.80
N HIS A 87 26.80 15.62 16.70
CA HIS A 87 25.78 16.65 16.45
C HIS A 87 24.96 16.39 15.17
N LEU A 88 24.54 15.13 14.99
CA LEU A 88 23.75 14.71 13.84
C LEU A 88 22.28 15.03 14.04
N GLU A 89 21.62 15.41 12.96
CA GLU A 89 20.16 15.49 12.89
C GLU A 89 19.60 14.09 12.59
N GLN A 90 19.03 13.45 13.62
CA GLN A 90 18.40 12.14 13.51
C GLN A 90 16.91 12.22 13.84
N VAL A 91 16.09 12.37 12.79
CA VAL A 91 14.63 12.52 12.91
C VAL A 91 13.85 11.23 12.73
N ILE A 92 14.44 10.15 12.23
CA ILE A 92 13.74 8.89 11.97
C ILE A 92 13.31 8.23 13.30
N ARG A 93 12.08 7.71 13.35
CA ARG A 93 11.49 7.03 14.51
C ARG A 93 11.01 5.62 14.12
N LEU A 94 9.86 5.16 14.62
CA LEU A 94 9.26 3.89 14.21
C LEU A 94 9.00 3.89 12.69
N PRO A 95 8.79 2.73 12.04
CA PRO A 95 8.61 2.66 10.59
C PRO A 95 7.59 3.67 10.05
N GLY A 96 8.01 4.49 9.08
CA GLY A 96 7.18 5.53 8.48
C GLY A 96 7.21 6.90 9.19
N GLN A 97 7.80 6.97 10.38
CA GLN A 97 7.73 8.13 11.26
C GLN A 97 8.98 9.03 11.22
N GLN A 98 8.75 10.34 11.28
CA GLN A 98 9.77 11.38 11.42
C GLN A 98 9.42 12.31 12.57
N TYR A 99 10.39 12.59 13.44
CA TYR A 99 10.25 13.56 14.52
C TYR A 99 10.16 14.97 13.96
N ASP A 100 9.14 15.70 14.42
CA ASP A 100 8.94 17.10 14.15
C ASP A 100 9.24 17.89 15.44
N GLU A 101 10.32 18.68 15.40
CA GLU A 101 10.78 19.47 16.54
C GLU A 101 9.77 20.55 16.94
N GLU A 102 9.05 21.15 15.98
CA GLU A 102 8.13 22.25 16.25
C GLU A 102 6.93 21.79 17.10
N SER A 103 6.41 20.60 16.82
CA SER A 103 5.26 20.03 17.52
C SER A 103 5.63 19.06 18.64
N GLY A 104 6.84 18.49 18.63
CA GLY A 104 7.24 17.37 19.47
C GLY A 104 6.54 16.05 19.12
N LEU A 105 5.81 16.00 17.99
CA LEU A 105 5.07 14.83 17.52
C LEU A 105 5.85 14.11 16.41
N TYR A 106 5.41 12.90 16.09
CA TYR A 106 6.01 12.11 15.02
C TYR A 106 5.10 12.13 13.79
N TYR A 107 5.54 12.76 12.72
CA TYR A 107 4.86 12.74 11.42
C TYR A 107 4.92 11.34 10.82
N ASN A 108 3.77 10.72 10.57
CA ASN A 108 3.62 9.41 9.94
C ASN A 108 2.71 9.52 8.71
N ARG A 109 3.21 10.21 7.66
CA ARG A 109 2.52 10.46 6.37
C ARG A 109 1.13 11.07 6.54
N HIS A 110 0.11 10.25 6.74
CA HIS A 110 -1.28 10.68 6.82
C HIS A 110 -1.67 11.25 8.19
N ARG A 111 -0.87 10.99 9.25
CA ARG A 111 -1.21 11.39 10.62
C ARG A 111 0.02 11.78 11.43
N TYR A 112 -0.23 12.51 12.51
CA TYR A 112 0.77 12.76 13.56
C TYR A 112 0.54 11.82 14.75
N TYR A 113 1.60 11.16 15.19
CA TYR A 113 1.64 10.23 16.31
C TYR A 113 2.21 10.93 17.55
N ASN A 114 1.56 10.73 18.69
CA ASN A 114 2.03 11.17 20.00
C ASN A 114 2.62 9.97 20.75
N PRO A 115 3.96 9.88 20.89
CA PRO A 115 4.59 8.77 21.57
C PRO A 115 4.26 8.71 23.06
N GLY A 116 4.07 9.86 23.72
CA GLY A 116 3.70 9.92 25.14
C GLY A 116 2.30 9.37 25.43
N GLN A 117 1.41 9.32 24.43
CA GLN A 117 0.07 8.74 24.54
C GLN A 117 -0.08 7.38 23.84
N GLY A 118 0.93 6.95 23.08
CA GLY A 118 0.88 5.73 22.27
C GLY A 118 -0.20 5.75 21.19
N ARG A 119 -0.50 6.91 20.58
CA ARG A 119 -1.63 7.05 19.62
C ARG A 119 -1.49 8.21 18.65
N TYR A 120 -2.28 8.19 17.59
CA TYR A 120 -2.45 9.33 16.69
C TYR A 120 -3.27 10.43 17.34
N ILE A 121 -2.99 11.69 16.96
CA ILE A 121 -3.73 12.87 17.45
C ILE A 121 -4.93 13.24 16.56
N THR A 122 -5.02 12.65 15.37
CA THR A 122 -6.12 12.83 14.43
C THR A 122 -6.80 11.49 14.13
N GLN A 123 -8.08 11.56 13.75
CA GLN A 123 -8.84 10.38 13.32
C GLN A 123 -8.23 9.80 12.04
N ASP A 124 -8.32 8.47 11.89
CA ASP A 124 -7.89 7.76 10.69
C ASP A 124 -8.61 8.31 9.45
N PRO A 125 -7.90 8.80 8.42
CA PRO A 125 -8.51 9.35 7.21
C PRO A 125 -9.35 8.34 6.42
N ILE A 126 -9.08 7.03 6.55
CA ILE A 126 -9.93 5.99 5.95
C ILE A 126 -11.12 5.61 6.84
N GLY A 127 -11.32 6.34 7.95
CA GLY A 127 -12.40 6.17 8.90
C GLY A 127 -12.38 4.78 9.53
N LEU A 128 -13.56 4.17 9.67
CA LEU A 128 -13.72 2.85 10.29
C LEU A 128 -13.01 1.71 9.53
N ARG A 129 -12.54 1.96 8.30
CA ARG A 129 -11.68 0.99 7.58
C ARG A 129 -10.33 0.78 8.28
N GLY A 130 -9.87 1.80 9.03
CA GLY A 130 -8.68 1.77 9.88
C GLY A 130 -8.91 1.18 11.27
N GLY A 131 -10.13 0.69 11.55
CA GLY A 131 -10.53 0.16 12.85
C GLY A 131 -11.42 1.11 13.67
N TRP A 132 -12.00 0.59 14.75
CA TRP A 132 -12.97 1.32 15.59
C TRP A 132 -12.34 2.44 16.42
N ASN A 133 -11.09 2.27 16.84
CA ASN A 133 -10.35 3.33 17.48
C ASN A 133 -9.62 4.14 16.41
N LEU A 134 -10.24 5.23 15.98
CA LEU A 134 -9.74 6.11 14.92
C LEU A 134 -8.40 6.77 15.26
N TYR A 135 -7.97 6.70 16.52
CA TYR A 135 -6.69 7.26 16.98
C TYR A 135 -5.62 6.18 17.19
N ASN A 136 -5.94 4.90 16.96
CA ASN A 136 -5.06 3.82 17.36
C ASN A 136 -3.75 3.77 16.56
N TYR A 137 -2.64 3.63 17.26
CA TYR A 137 -1.44 3.00 16.73
C TYR A 137 -1.46 1.51 17.12
N PRO A 138 -1.04 0.57 16.26
CA PRO A 138 -1.19 -0.86 16.55
C PRO A 138 -0.66 -1.27 17.94
N LEU A 139 -1.43 -2.13 18.63
CA LEU A 139 -1.18 -2.51 20.03
C LEU A 139 0.01 -3.46 20.20
N ASN A 140 0.47 -4.08 19.11
CA ASN A 140 1.67 -4.89 19.08
C ASN A 140 2.66 -4.34 18.05
N PRO A 141 3.48 -3.33 18.40
CA PRO A 141 4.43 -2.70 17.47
C PRO A 141 5.56 -3.65 17.01
N VAL A 142 5.60 -4.88 17.53
CA VAL A 142 6.58 -5.92 17.15
C VAL A 142 6.05 -6.79 16.01
N SER A 143 4.74 -7.09 15.95
CA SER A 143 4.12 -7.88 14.88
C SER A 143 3.23 -7.08 13.93
N GLU A 144 2.77 -5.91 14.37
CA GLU A 144 1.87 -5.03 13.64
C GLU A 144 2.51 -3.64 13.59
N ILE A 145 3.07 -3.29 12.44
CA ILE A 145 3.60 -1.95 12.17
C ILE A 145 2.60 -1.18 11.32
N ASP A 146 2.62 0.16 11.41
CA ASP A 146 1.77 1.03 10.58
C ASP A 146 2.63 2.02 9.76
N PRO A 147 3.27 1.56 8.66
CA PRO A 147 4.20 2.37 7.88
C PRO A 147 3.52 3.47 7.06
N LEU A 148 2.20 3.38 6.89
CA LEU A 148 1.40 4.33 6.12
C LEU A 148 0.65 5.32 7.02
N GLY A 149 0.53 5.04 8.31
CA GLY A 149 -0.39 5.78 9.15
C GLY A 149 -1.84 5.38 8.92
N LEU A 150 -2.12 4.14 8.47
CA LEU A 150 -3.42 3.53 8.22
C LEU A 150 -3.41 2.11 8.82
N SER A 151 -4.17 1.86 9.89
CA SER A 151 -4.18 0.53 10.53
C SER A 151 -4.97 -0.48 9.69
N MET A 152 -4.35 -1.61 9.31
CA MET A 152 -5.02 -2.67 8.53
C MET A 152 -5.39 -3.86 9.43
N TRP A 153 -6.70 -4.12 9.51
CA TRP A 153 -7.34 -5.12 10.35
C TRP A 153 -7.68 -6.37 9.53
N ASP A 154 -6.69 -7.03 8.93
CA ASP A 154 -6.92 -8.00 7.85
C ASP A 154 -7.32 -9.41 8.34
N ASP A 155 -6.95 -9.80 9.56
CA ASP A 155 -7.32 -11.13 10.10
C ASP A 155 -8.79 -11.21 10.54
N ALA A 156 -9.38 -10.11 11.01
CA ALA A 156 -10.80 -10.05 11.40
C ALA A 156 -11.76 -9.96 10.21
N LYS A 157 -11.30 -9.44 9.05
CA LYS A 157 -12.06 -9.36 7.80
C LYS A 157 -12.29 -10.73 7.14
N SER A 158 -11.43 -11.71 7.43
CA SER A 158 -11.46 -13.04 6.78
C SER A 158 -12.61 -13.95 7.24
N GLY A 159 -13.27 -13.64 8.36
CA GLY A 159 -14.33 -14.47 8.94
C GLY A 159 -13.85 -15.83 9.51
N SER A 160 -12.54 -16.02 9.68
CA SER A 160 -11.91 -17.30 10.08
C SER A 160 -12.09 -17.68 11.56
N CYS A 161 -12.44 -16.74 12.45
CA CYS A 161 -12.53 -17.01 13.89
C CYS A 161 -13.92 -17.51 14.32
N THR A 162 -14.01 -18.76 14.76
CA THR A 162 -15.29 -19.42 15.10
C THR A 162 -15.53 -19.63 16.60
N ASP A 163 -14.53 -19.42 17.46
CA ASP A 163 -14.64 -19.69 18.91
C ASP A 163 -14.28 -18.49 19.81
N GLY A 164 -14.90 -18.45 21.00
CA GLY A 164 -14.61 -17.49 22.07
C GLY A 164 -15.05 -16.04 21.79
N PHE A 165 -14.28 -15.08 22.30
CA PHE A 165 -14.56 -13.64 22.21
C PHE A 165 -14.69 -13.11 20.77
N CYS A 166 -14.12 -13.84 19.79
CA CYS A 166 -14.22 -13.53 18.37
C CYS A 166 -15.61 -13.80 17.76
N ASN A 167 -16.37 -14.80 18.25
CA ASN A 167 -17.73 -15.09 17.76
C ASN A 167 -18.69 -13.92 18.06
N ALA A 168 -18.51 -13.27 19.22
CA ALA A 168 -19.28 -12.08 19.59
C ALA A 168 -19.03 -10.87 18.67
N LEU A 169 -17.84 -10.79 18.06
CA LEU A 169 -17.41 -9.67 17.21
C LEU A 169 -17.66 -9.89 15.72
N SER A 170 -17.77 -11.14 15.25
CA SER A 170 -18.15 -11.51 13.87
C SER A 170 -19.51 -10.92 13.45
N PHE A 171 -20.42 -10.72 14.41
CA PHE A 171 -21.71 -10.07 14.16
C PHE A 171 -21.59 -8.56 13.84
N ILE A 172 -20.51 -7.91 14.27
CA ILE A 172 -20.32 -6.45 14.17
C ILE A 172 -19.32 -6.09 13.05
N ILE A 173 -18.36 -6.98 12.75
CA ILE A 173 -17.19 -6.63 11.92
C ILE A 173 -16.75 -7.76 10.95
N GLY A 174 -17.62 -8.74 10.69
CA GLY A 174 -17.42 -9.69 9.61
C GLY A 174 -17.49 -9.03 8.21
N PRO A 175 -17.17 -9.77 7.14
CA PRO A 175 -17.36 -9.27 5.78
C PRO A 175 -18.80 -8.79 5.60
N SER A 176 -18.98 -7.73 4.80
CA SER A 176 -20.30 -7.18 4.48
C SER A 176 -21.25 -8.32 4.12
N LYS A 177 -22.37 -8.39 4.83
CA LYS A 177 -23.37 -9.44 4.65
C LYS A 177 -24.48 -8.92 3.77
N PHE A 178 -24.75 -9.62 2.69
CA PHE A 178 -25.72 -9.24 1.68
C PHE A 178 -26.93 -10.17 1.67
N ASP A 179 -28.06 -9.64 1.22
CA ASP A 179 -29.28 -10.42 0.99
C ASP A 179 -29.21 -11.30 -0.26
N SER A 180 -28.31 -10.97 -1.19
CA SER A 180 -28.10 -11.73 -2.41
C SER A 180 -26.64 -12.15 -2.57
N GLU A 181 -26.45 -13.32 -3.17
CA GLU A 181 -25.15 -13.85 -3.57
C GLU A 181 -24.45 -12.93 -4.57
N GLU A 182 -25.22 -12.33 -5.49
CA GLU A 182 -24.72 -11.45 -6.55
C GLU A 182 -24.18 -10.13 -5.98
N ASP A 183 -24.84 -9.54 -4.98
CA ASP A 183 -24.36 -8.33 -4.32
C ASP A 183 -23.05 -8.58 -3.57
N ALA A 184 -22.94 -9.75 -2.91
CA ALA A 184 -21.70 -10.16 -2.23
C ALA A 184 -20.54 -10.33 -3.22
N ALA A 185 -20.80 -10.95 -4.38
CA ALA A 185 -19.81 -11.10 -5.42
C ALA A 185 -19.42 -9.77 -6.07
N LEU A 186 -20.39 -8.89 -6.34
CA LEU A 186 -20.13 -7.58 -6.90
C LEU A 186 -19.29 -6.71 -5.96
N ASP A 187 -19.57 -6.73 -4.65
CA ASP A 187 -18.77 -6.02 -3.66
C ASP A 187 -17.32 -6.55 -3.60
N ALA A 188 -17.16 -7.87 -3.58
CA ALA A 188 -15.83 -8.49 -3.60
C ALA A 188 -15.02 -8.08 -4.83
N LEU A 189 -15.63 -8.15 -6.02
CA LEU A 189 -14.98 -7.79 -7.27
C LEU A 189 -14.64 -6.30 -7.34
N LYS A 190 -15.51 -5.41 -6.85
CA LYS A 190 -15.19 -3.96 -6.78
C LYS A 190 -13.94 -3.67 -5.96
N ASN A 191 -13.70 -4.46 -4.91
CA ASN A 191 -12.56 -4.26 -4.03
C ASN A 191 -11.24 -4.77 -4.62
N ILE A 192 -11.27 -5.79 -5.50
CA ILE A 192 -10.05 -6.46 -5.98
C ILE A 192 -9.73 -6.22 -7.47
N ASN A 193 -10.70 -5.78 -8.29
CA ASN A 193 -10.50 -5.63 -9.74
C ASN A 193 -9.37 -4.65 -10.09
N ASN A 194 -9.27 -3.51 -9.39
CA ASN A 194 -8.19 -2.54 -9.62
C ASN A 194 -6.80 -3.19 -9.43
N GLN A 195 -6.64 -3.97 -8.35
CA GLN A 195 -5.38 -4.66 -8.06
C GLN A 195 -5.06 -5.72 -9.12
N SER A 196 -6.06 -6.48 -9.54
CA SER A 196 -5.94 -7.49 -10.61
C SER A 196 -5.46 -6.86 -11.92
N ILE A 197 -6.03 -5.71 -12.31
CA ILE A 197 -5.61 -4.94 -13.49
C ILE A 197 -4.19 -4.43 -13.33
N CYS A 198 -3.86 -3.82 -12.19
CA CYS A 198 -2.53 -3.25 -11.95
C CYS A 198 -1.42 -4.32 -11.93
N SER A 199 -1.68 -5.51 -11.39
CA SER A 199 -0.68 -6.57 -11.29
C SER A 199 -0.68 -7.53 -12.49
N GLY A 200 -1.70 -7.49 -13.34
CA GLY A 200 -1.87 -8.44 -14.44
C GLY A 200 -2.13 -9.87 -13.95
N THR A 201 -2.68 -10.04 -12.75
CA THR A 201 -2.86 -11.35 -12.10
C THR A 201 -4.32 -11.58 -11.74
N GLU A 202 -4.79 -12.81 -11.84
CA GLU A 202 -6.12 -13.18 -11.37
C GLU A 202 -6.19 -13.23 -9.84
N TYR A 203 -7.30 -12.75 -9.30
CA TYR A 203 -7.63 -12.88 -7.88
C TYR A 203 -9.02 -13.46 -7.73
N GLY A 204 -9.30 -14.13 -6.62
CA GLY A 204 -10.63 -14.68 -6.42
C GLY A 204 -10.79 -15.45 -5.13
N GLY A 205 -12.02 -15.89 -4.89
CA GLY A 205 -12.40 -16.53 -3.66
C GLY A 205 -13.80 -17.14 -3.75
N LEU A 206 -14.37 -17.42 -2.59
CA LEU A 206 -15.68 -18.07 -2.47
C LEU A 206 -16.72 -17.06 -1.95
N ILE A 207 -17.96 -17.24 -2.35
CA ILE A 207 -19.14 -16.62 -1.76
C ILE A 207 -19.79 -17.65 -0.84
N CYS A 208 -19.81 -17.32 0.44
CA CYS A 208 -20.32 -18.16 1.51
C CYS A 208 -21.69 -17.67 1.97
N LYS A 209 -22.58 -18.61 2.29
CA LYS A 209 -23.89 -18.35 2.85
C LYS A 209 -23.94 -18.81 4.31
N ASP A 210 -24.34 -17.92 5.20
CA ASP A 210 -24.46 -18.21 6.62
C ASP A 210 -25.81 -18.84 7.01
N VAL A 211 -25.90 -19.29 8.27
CA VAL A 211 -27.13 -19.87 8.84
C VAL A 211 -28.33 -18.92 8.90
N LYS A 212 -28.12 -17.61 8.70
CA LYS A 212 -29.16 -16.58 8.64
C LYS A 212 -29.56 -16.24 7.20
N ASN A 213 -29.12 -17.03 6.22
CA ASN A 213 -29.32 -16.80 4.79
C ASN A 213 -28.72 -15.49 4.27
N LYS A 214 -27.62 -15.02 4.88
CA LYS A 214 -26.85 -13.89 4.36
C LYS A 214 -25.61 -14.37 3.63
N TYR A 215 -25.19 -13.60 2.64
CA TYR A 215 -24.07 -13.92 1.75
C TYR A 215 -22.87 -13.01 2.04
N PHE A 216 -21.66 -13.54 1.93
CA PHE A 216 -20.42 -12.79 2.08
C PHE A 216 -19.28 -13.45 1.29
N ALA A 217 -18.28 -12.67 0.91
CA ALA A 217 -17.10 -13.18 0.20
C ALA A 217 -15.96 -13.53 1.15
N THR A 218 -15.20 -14.58 0.84
CA THR A 218 -13.90 -14.84 1.48
C THR A 218 -12.87 -13.83 1.01
N THR A 219 -11.80 -13.66 1.77
CA THR A 219 -10.61 -12.92 1.32
C THR A 219 -10.10 -13.51 0.00
N PRO A 220 -9.80 -12.67 -1.02
CA PRO A 220 -9.30 -13.16 -2.28
C PRO A 220 -7.89 -13.72 -2.12
N ILE A 221 -7.63 -14.84 -2.79
CA ILE A 221 -6.28 -15.35 -3.01
C ILE A 221 -5.80 -14.92 -4.40
N SER A 222 -4.47 -14.87 -4.56
CA SER A 222 -3.84 -14.58 -5.85
C SER A 222 -3.63 -15.87 -6.63
N GLY A 223 -3.90 -15.82 -7.93
CA GLY A 223 -3.59 -16.86 -8.91
C GLY A 223 -2.34 -16.51 -9.72
N THR A 224 -2.33 -16.93 -10.97
CA THR A 224 -1.37 -16.51 -12.00
C THR A 224 -2.06 -15.56 -12.98
N ASN A 225 -1.42 -15.29 -14.12
CA ASN A 225 -2.01 -14.51 -15.20
C ASN A 225 -3.05 -15.31 -16.01
N ASP A 226 -2.98 -16.65 -15.94
CA ASP A 226 -3.74 -17.58 -16.80
C ASP A 226 -4.84 -18.34 -16.03
N GLY A 227 -4.93 -18.15 -14.71
CA GLY A 227 -5.89 -18.89 -13.92
C GLY A 227 -5.71 -18.81 -12.42
N LEU A 228 -6.78 -19.17 -11.72
CA LEU A 228 -6.84 -19.27 -10.28
C LEU A 228 -7.39 -20.64 -9.83
N THR A 229 -6.74 -21.25 -8.84
CA THR A 229 -7.21 -22.52 -8.26
C THR A 229 -7.90 -22.29 -6.92
N LEU A 230 -9.22 -22.46 -6.88
CA LEU A 230 -10.05 -22.28 -5.69
C LEU A 230 -10.35 -23.58 -4.93
N SER A 231 -9.93 -24.74 -5.44
CA SER A 231 -10.29 -26.06 -4.92
C SER A 231 -9.81 -26.35 -3.49
N ALA A 232 -8.78 -25.65 -3.03
CA ALA A 232 -8.25 -25.76 -1.68
C ALA A 232 -8.96 -24.83 -0.67
N LEU A 233 -9.80 -23.90 -1.14
CA LEU A 233 -10.55 -23.00 -0.26
C LEU A 233 -11.81 -23.68 0.28
N ALA A 234 -12.13 -23.34 1.53
CA ALA A 234 -13.37 -23.72 2.17
C ALA A 234 -14.02 -22.50 2.81
N CYS A 235 -15.34 -22.45 2.74
CA CYS A 235 -16.10 -21.49 3.52
C CYS A 235 -15.92 -21.77 5.02
N PRO A 236 -15.98 -20.73 5.89
CA PRO A 236 -15.86 -20.89 7.34
C PRO A 236 -16.86 -21.90 7.92
N GLN A 237 -16.59 -22.44 9.10
CA GLN A 237 -17.49 -23.40 9.75
C GLN A 237 -18.91 -22.85 9.90
N ASN A 238 -19.91 -23.73 9.77
CA ASN A 238 -21.34 -23.38 9.79
C ASN A 238 -21.78 -22.44 8.66
N THR A 239 -21.03 -22.36 7.57
CA THR A 239 -21.44 -21.68 6.35
C THR A 239 -21.31 -22.62 5.16
N THR A 240 -22.06 -22.36 4.09
CA THR A 240 -22.04 -23.17 2.88
C THR A 240 -21.46 -22.36 1.73
N ASN A 241 -20.57 -22.96 0.95
CA ASN A 241 -20.16 -22.32 -0.31
C ASN A 241 -21.35 -22.31 -1.27
N SER A 242 -21.73 -21.10 -1.68
CA SER A 242 -22.84 -20.83 -2.60
C SER A 242 -22.35 -20.56 -4.02
N ALA A 243 -21.23 -19.85 -4.17
CA ALA A 243 -20.66 -19.49 -5.47
C ALA A 243 -19.16 -19.22 -5.38
N ASP A 244 -18.52 -19.11 -6.53
CA ASP A 244 -17.13 -18.73 -6.66
C ASP A 244 -17.04 -17.37 -7.39
N TYR A 245 -16.02 -16.56 -7.08
CA TYR A 245 -15.76 -15.30 -7.79
C TYR A 245 -14.29 -15.18 -8.16
N HIS A 246 -13.99 -14.58 -9.31
CA HIS A 246 -12.63 -14.25 -9.71
C HIS A 246 -12.55 -13.03 -10.62
N THR A 247 -11.35 -12.48 -10.77
CA THR A 247 -11.04 -11.39 -11.70
C THR A 247 -10.06 -11.87 -12.76
N HIS A 248 -10.12 -11.26 -13.93
CA HIS A 248 -9.07 -11.37 -14.94
C HIS A 248 -8.13 -10.16 -14.88
N GLY A 249 -6.82 -10.43 -15.03
CA GLY A 249 -5.80 -9.40 -15.17
C GLY A 249 -5.80 -8.73 -16.55
N MET A 250 -4.97 -7.69 -16.71
CA MET A 250 -4.85 -6.92 -17.96
C MET A 250 -4.68 -7.82 -19.20
N GLU A 251 -5.27 -7.41 -20.31
CA GLU A 251 -5.37 -8.17 -21.56
C GLU A 251 -4.02 -8.74 -22.04
N GLU A 252 -3.91 -10.07 -22.12
CA GLU A 252 -2.77 -10.76 -22.70
C GLU A 252 -3.04 -11.15 -24.17
N ALA A 253 -2.02 -11.06 -25.02
CA ALA A 253 -2.15 -11.32 -26.45
C ALA A 253 -2.56 -12.78 -26.72
N GLY A 254 -3.82 -13.00 -27.11
CA GLY A 254 -4.36 -14.31 -27.48
C GLY A 254 -5.45 -14.85 -26.55
N TYR A 255 -5.77 -14.16 -25.45
CA TYR A 255 -6.82 -14.57 -24.50
C TYR A 255 -7.96 -13.54 -24.44
N GLU A 256 -9.21 -14.02 -24.45
CA GLU A 256 -10.39 -13.17 -24.29
C GLU A 256 -10.66 -12.89 -22.80
N ASN A 257 -9.88 -11.99 -22.19
CA ASN A 257 -9.96 -11.68 -20.75
C ASN A 257 -11.28 -11.01 -20.32
N ASN A 258 -12.17 -10.66 -21.25
CA ASN A 258 -13.45 -10.01 -20.95
C ASN A 258 -14.64 -10.98 -20.88
N LYS A 259 -14.40 -12.29 -20.85
CA LYS A 259 -15.45 -13.32 -20.77
C LYS A 259 -14.97 -14.50 -19.91
N PHE A 260 -15.91 -15.27 -19.38
CA PHE A 260 -15.59 -16.55 -18.75
C PHE A 260 -14.87 -17.47 -19.74
N SER A 261 -13.74 -18.03 -19.31
CA SER A 261 -13.04 -19.06 -20.05
C SER A 261 -13.82 -20.38 -20.02
N PRO A 262 -13.61 -21.31 -20.97
CA PRO A 262 -14.19 -22.65 -20.90
C PRO A 262 -13.79 -23.42 -19.61
N LEU A 263 -12.63 -23.11 -19.03
CA LEU A 263 -12.17 -23.71 -17.78
C LEU A 263 -12.97 -23.17 -16.60
N ASP A 264 -13.21 -21.86 -16.54
CA ASP A 264 -14.01 -21.22 -15.48
C ASP A 264 -15.42 -21.83 -15.43
N ILE A 265 -16.00 -22.05 -16.60
CA ILE A 265 -17.33 -22.66 -16.77
C ILE A 265 -17.29 -24.12 -16.31
N SER A 266 -16.26 -24.87 -16.71
CA SER A 266 -16.09 -26.29 -16.37
C SER A 266 -15.91 -26.52 -14.87
N ASP A 267 -15.15 -25.66 -14.19
CA ASP A 267 -14.87 -25.81 -12.77
C ASP A 267 -16.08 -25.44 -11.91
N ASN A 268 -16.81 -24.38 -12.27
CA ASN A 268 -18.11 -24.12 -11.66
C ASN A 268 -19.05 -25.33 -11.84
N TYR A 269 -19.05 -25.98 -13.02
CA TYR A 269 -19.98 -27.09 -13.33
C TYR A 269 -19.72 -28.28 -12.44
N LYS A 270 -18.45 -28.66 -12.28
CA LYS A 270 -18.04 -29.76 -11.41
C LYS A 270 -18.44 -29.51 -9.96
N ASN A 271 -18.40 -28.25 -9.54
CA ASN A 271 -18.68 -27.85 -8.17
C ASN A 271 -20.18 -27.56 -7.91
N TYR A 272 -21.02 -27.58 -8.94
CA TYR A 272 -22.44 -27.22 -8.87
C TYR A 272 -22.64 -25.86 -8.20
N ARG A 273 -22.02 -24.81 -8.76
CA ARG A 273 -22.06 -23.45 -8.22
C ARG A 273 -22.25 -22.38 -9.31
N ASN A 274 -22.77 -21.23 -8.89
CA ASN A 274 -22.71 -20.02 -9.72
C ASN A 274 -21.28 -19.48 -9.75
N GLY A 275 -20.93 -18.79 -10.83
CA GLY A 275 -19.64 -18.12 -10.99
C GLY A 275 -19.83 -16.63 -11.26
N TYR A 276 -18.96 -15.81 -10.67
CA TYR A 276 -18.93 -14.36 -10.89
C TYR A 276 -17.55 -13.91 -11.36
N LEU A 277 -17.52 -13.03 -12.36
CA LEU A 277 -16.29 -12.58 -13.01
C LEU A 277 -16.18 -11.06 -12.98
N GLY A 278 -15.01 -10.55 -12.63
CA GLY A 278 -14.60 -9.17 -12.87
C GLY A 278 -13.59 -9.08 -14.00
N THR A 279 -13.82 -8.22 -14.98
CA THR A 279 -12.96 -8.10 -16.16
C THR A 279 -12.18 -6.78 -16.16
N PRO A 280 -11.08 -6.69 -16.92
CA PRO A 280 -10.31 -5.46 -17.07
C PRO A 280 -11.09 -4.30 -17.69
N ASP A 281 -12.10 -4.58 -18.52
CA ASP A 281 -12.96 -3.55 -19.11
C ASP A 281 -14.09 -3.05 -18.19
N GLY A 282 -14.02 -3.39 -16.89
CA GLY A 282 -14.98 -2.96 -15.88
C GLY A 282 -16.32 -3.71 -15.91
N THR A 283 -16.39 -4.85 -16.59
CA THR A 283 -17.60 -5.68 -16.72
C THR A 283 -17.72 -6.65 -15.53
N PHE A 284 -18.95 -6.75 -15.01
CA PHE A 284 -19.36 -7.78 -14.05
C PHE A 284 -20.08 -8.91 -14.80
N GLY A 285 -19.48 -10.10 -14.80
CA GLY A 285 -20.02 -11.31 -15.41
C GLY A 285 -20.66 -12.24 -14.38
N LYS A 286 -21.73 -12.93 -14.79
CA LYS A 286 -22.37 -13.98 -14.00
C LYS A 286 -22.67 -15.19 -14.87
N VAL A 287 -22.35 -16.38 -14.37
CA VAL A 287 -22.75 -17.67 -14.92
C VAL A 287 -23.57 -18.44 -13.89
N ASP A 288 -24.75 -18.91 -14.31
CA ASP A 288 -25.63 -19.73 -13.47
C ASP A 288 -25.18 -21.19 -13.41
N ILE A 289 -25.49 -21.87 -12.30
CA ILE A 289 -25.24 -23.28 -12.02
C ILE A 289 -25.78 -24.24 -13.10
N SER A 290 -26.78 -23.82 -13.90
CA SER A 290 -27.31 -24.62 -14.99
C SER A 290 -26.56 -24.46 -16.31
N TYR A 291 -25.61 -23.51 -16.40
CA TYR A 291 -24.83 -23.14 -17.59
C TYR A 291 -25.65 -22.73 -18.81
N LYS A 292 -26.95 -22.47 -18.61
CA LYS A 292 -27.84 -22.02 -19.67
C LYS A 292 -27.78 -20.52 -19.89
N THR A 293 -27.19 -19.79 -18.94
CA THR A 293 -27.25 -18.33 -18.94
C THR A 293 -25.94 -17.75 -18.43
N VAL A 294 -25.28 -16.99 -19.31
CA VAL A 294 -24.16 -16.12 -18.97
C VAL A 294 -24.62 -14.69 -19.23
N THR A 295 -24.46 -13.81 -18.25
CA THR A 295 -24.83 -12.40 -18.35
C THR A 295 -23.64 -11.52 -18.04
N TYR A 296 -23.58 -10.36 -18.70
CA TYR A 296 -22.51 -9.38 -18.54
C TYR A 296 -23.12 -8.00 -18.33
N GLN A 297 -22.68 -7.32 -17.29
CA GLN A 297 -23.10 -5.97 -16.94
C GLN A 297 -21.88 -5.03 -17.01
N LYS A 298 -21.85 -4.15 -18.03
CA LYS A 298 -20.75 -3.21 -18.23
C LYS A 298 -20.73 -2.09 -17.18
N ASN A 299 -19.57 -1.47 -16.99
CA ASN A 299 -19.35 -0.29 -16.15
C ASN A 299 -19.76 -0.50 -14.68
N LYS A 300 -19.52 -1.71 -14.15
CA LYS A 300 -19.83 -2.07 -12.75
C LYS A 300 -18.59 -2.08 -11.86
N LEU A 301 -17.41 -2.24 -12.46
CA LEU A 301 -16.12 -2.36 -11.79
C LEU A 301 -15.15 -1.31 -12.34
N THR A 302 -14.03 -1.11 -11.63
CA THR A 302 -12.92 -0.30 -12.14
C THR A 302 -12.34 -0.92 -13.41
N ASP A 303 -12.08 -0.09 -14.43
CA ASP A 303 -11.63 -0.49 -15.77
C ASP A 303 -10.18 -0.04 -16.10
N HIS A 304 -9.47 0.52 -15.12
CA HIS A 304 -8.09 0.99 -15.27
C HIS A 304 -7.32 0.85 -13.96
N CYS A 305 -5.99 0.81 -14.05
CA CYS A 305 -5.14 0.79 -12.86
C CYS A 305 -5.09 2.19 -12.22
N GLU A 306 -5.62 2.30 -11.00
CA GLU A 306 -5.44 3.44 -10.09
C GLU A 306 -4.40 3.06 -9.03
N ILE A 307 -3.18 3.62 -9.13
CA ILE A 307 -2.19 3.54 -8.05
C ILE A 307 -2.59 4.57 -6.98
N ARG A 308 -3.10 4.09 -5.84
CA ARG A 308 -3.46 4.93 -4.68
C ARG A 308 -2.37 4.90 -3.62
#